data_AF-A0A1F8UNQ0-F1
#
_entry.id   AF-A0A1F8UNQ0-F1
#
_cell.length_a   1.000
_cell.length_b   1.000
_cell.length_c   1.000
_cell.angle_alpha   90.00
_cell.angle_beta   90.00
_cell.angle_gamma   90.00
#
_symmetry.space_group_name_H-M   'P 1'
#
loop_
_entity.id
_entity.type
_entity.pdbx_description
1 polymer ?
#
loop_
_entity_poly.entity_id
_entity_poly.type
_entity_poly.pdbx_seq_one_letter_code
_entity_poly.pdbx_strand_id
1 'polypeptide(L)'
;MKELYDIIINELYEDKSISALLYLLEGGRELSFRYENEEFSVTRDKERFYLNSQDSKKSQIYVDAWQLIEKGQVHGKKFMDIWKDIELLTLY
;
A
#
# COMPACT_ATOMS: atom_id res chain seq x y z
N MET A 1 -9.59 -9.77 -19.71
CA MET A 1 -9.31 -9.84 -18.26
C MET A 1 -7.91 -9.32 -17.93
N LYS A 2 -6.86 -9.75 -18.66
CA LYS A 2 -5.50 -9.23 -18.50
C LYS A 2 -5.37 -7.72 -18.80
N GLU A 3 -5.99 -7.24 -19.88
CA GLU A 3 -5.94 -5.80 -20.24
C GLU A 3 -6.50 -4.87 -19.18
N LEU A 4 -7.67 -5.18 -18.59
CA LEU A 4 -8.24 -4.36 -17.51
C LEU A 4 -7.34 -4.36 -16.28
N TYR A 5 -6.73 -5.50 -15.96
CA TYR A 5 -5.80 -5.60 -14.85
C TYR A 5 -4.53 -4.77 -15.07
N ASP A 6 -3.99 -4.80 -16.28
CA ASP A 6 -2.84 -4.00 -16.68
C ASP A 6 -3.17 -2.49 -16.62
N ILE A 7 -4.38 -2.08 -17.03
CA ILE A 7 -4.87 -0.70 -16.89
C ILE A 7 -4.87 -0.27 -15.42
N ILE A 8 -5.42 -1.09 -14.51
CA ILE A 8 -5.47 -0.77 -13.08
C ILE A 8 -4.06 -0.66 -12.49
N ILE A 9 -3.12 -1.53 -12.89
CA ILE A 9 -1.72 -1.40 -12.47
C ILE A 9 -1.11 -0.10 -12.98
N ASN A 10 -1.37 0.28 -14.23
CA ASN A 10 -0.86 1.55 -14.78
C ASN A 10 -1.44 2.75 -14.02
N GLU A 11 -2.73 2.77 -13.69
CA GLU A 11 -3.33 3.81 -12.84
C GLU A 11 -2.68 3.91 -11.46
N LEU A 12 -2.23 2.78 -10.89
CA LEU A 12 -1.49 2.77 -9.63
C LEU A 12 -0.14 3.46 -9.76
N TYR A 13 0.65 3.10 -10.78
CA TYR A 13 2.03 3.58 -10.92
C TYR A 13 2.11 5.00 -11.48
N GLU A 14 1.32 5.31 -12.50
CA GLU A 14 1.37 6.60 -13.21
C GLU A 14 0.57 7.67 -12.48
N ASP A 15 -0.68 7.36 -12.12
CA ASP A 15 -1.60 8.36 -11.56
C ASP A 15 -1.63 8.35 -10.03
N LYS A 16 -1.00 7.35 -9.40
CA LYS A 16 -1.11 7.10 -7.96
C LYS A 16 -2.58 7.04 -7.54
N SER A 17 -3.39 6.27 -8.26
CA SER A 17 -4.82 6.11 -7.99
C SER A 17 -5.07 5.32 -6.70
N ILE A 18 -5.76 5.94 -5.73
CA ILE A 18 -6.15 5.27 -4.47
C ILE A 18 -7.17 4.16 -4.74
N SER A 19 -8.06 4.36 -5.71
CA SER A 19 -9.04 3.33 -6.09
C SER A 19 -8.36 2.10 -6.69
N ALA A 20 -7.33 2.30 -7.52
CA ALA A 20 -6.51 1.20 -8.04
C ALA A 20 -5.77 0.46 -6.92
N LEU A 21 -5.16 1.22 -5.99
CA LEU A 21 -4.51 0.64 -4.80
C LEU A 21 -5.48 -0.23 -3.99
N LEU A 22 -6.65 0.30 -3.63
CA LEU A 22 -7.68 -0.41 -2.88
C LEU A 22 -8.08 -1.70 -3.60
N TYR A 23 -8.39 -1.61 -4.90
CA TYR A 23 -8.77 -2.77 -5.70
C TYR A 23 -7.69 -3.85 -5.69
N LEU A 24 -6.42 -3.47 -5.86
CA LEU A 24 -5.31 -4.41 -5.90
C LEU A 24 -5.06 -5.07 -4.54
N LEU A 25 -5.09 -4.31 -3.45
CA LEU A 25 -4.91 -4.83 -2.09
C LEU A 25 -6.04 -5.79 -1.68
N GLU A 26 -7.30 -5.40 -1.92
CA GLU A 26 -8.46 -6.26 -1.67
C GLU A 26 -8.43 -7.52 -2.55
N GLY A 27 -7.94 -7.37 -3.80
CA GLY A 27 -7.67 -8.47 -4.73
C GLY A 27 -6.49 -9.37 -4.35
N GLY A 28 -5.79 -9.07 -3.24
CA GLY A 28 -4.77 -9.91 -2.66
C GLY A 28 -3.32 -9.56 -3.03
N ARG A 29 -3.11 -8.46 -3.76
CA ARG A 29 -1.75 -7.96 -4.04
C ARG A 29 -1.15 -7.33 -2.81
N GLU A 30 0.17 -7.38 -2.75
CA GLU A 30 0.97 -6.73 -1.72
C GLU A 30 1.92 -5.73 -2.38
N LEU A 31 2.41 -4.75 -1.63
CA LEU A 31 3.32 -3.75 -2.21
C LEU A 31 4.43 -3.35 -1.26
N SER A 32 5.59 -3.05 -1.83
CA SER A 32 6.70 -2.37 -1.18
C SER A 32 6.82 -0.94 -1.70
N PHE A 33 7.11 -0.01 -0.80
CA PHE A 33 7.29 1.39 -1.13
C PHE A 33 8.37 2.02 -0.26
N ARG A 34 8.88 3.17 -0.68
CA ARG A 34 9.83 3.98 0.08
C ARG A 34 9.24 5.35 0.38
N TYR A 35 9.52 5.86 1.58
CA TYR A 35 9.17 7.22 1.97
C TYR A 35 10.26 7.76 2.91
N GLU A 36 10.74 8.98 2.65
CA GLU A 36 11.81 9.64 3.44
C GLU A 36 13.07 8.75 3.68
N ASN A 37 13.43 7.92 2.70
CA ASN A 37 14.54 6.94 2.70
C ASN A 37 14.32 5.65 3.54
N GLU A 38 13.14 5.45 4.11
CA GLU A 38 12.79 4.21 4.80
C GLU A 38 11.88 3.34 3.90
N GLU A 39 12.11 2.03 3.90
CA GLU A 39 11.30 1.07 3.16
C GLU A 39 10.17 0.49 4.02
N PHE A 40 9.00 0.41 3.39
CA PHE A 40 7.79 -0.09 4.00
C PHE A 40 7.16 -1.15 3.11
N SER A 41 6.30 -1.96 3.69
CA SER A 41 5.46 -2.90 2.95
C SER A 41 4.03 -2.92 3.47
N VAL A 42 3.10 -3.07 2.53
CA VAL A 42 1.74 -3.51 2.81
C VAL A 42 1.65 -4.98 2.44
N THR A 43 1.45 -5.82 3.45
CA THR A 43 1.26 -7.27 3.30
C THR A 43 -0.09 -7.68 3.87
N ARG A 44 -0.55 -8.89 3.58
CA ARG A 44 -1.78 -9.43 4.13
C ARG A 44 -1.69 -10.92 4.43
N ASP A 45 -2.58 -11.37 5.30
CA ASP A 45 -2.93 -12.78 5.38
C ASP A 45 -4.41 -12.97 4.98
N LYS A 46 -5.01 -14.08 5.44
CA LYS A 46 -6.41 -14.38 5.17
C LYS A 46 -7.38 -13.46 5.93
N GLU A 47 -6.93 -12.82 7.00
CA GLU A 47 -7.78 -12.11 7.95
C GLU A 47 -7.45 -10.62 8.07
N ARG A 48 -6.21 -10.21 7.82
CA ARG A 48 -5.73 -8.87 8.15
C ARG A 48 -4.73 -8.32 7.14
N PHE A 49 -4.62 -6.99 7.14
CA PHE A 49 -3.60 -6.22 6.44
C PHE A 49 -2.58 -5.68 7.43
N TYR A 50 -1.33 -5.57 6.97
CA TYR A 50 -0.20 -5.17 7.78
C TYR A 50 0.55 -4.06 7.06
N LEU A 51 0.81 -2.96 7.77
CA LEU A 51 1.75 -1.93 7.34
C LEU A 51 3.04 -2.12 8.16
N ASN A 52 4.10 -2.54 7.49
CA ASN A 52 5.38 -2.85 8.09
C ASN A 52 6.42 -1.80 7.70
N SER A 53 7.29 -1.47 8.64
CA SER A 53 8.54 -0.74 8.40
C SER A 53 9.68 -1.77 8.39
N GLN A 54 10.65 -1.63 7.50
CA GLN A 54 11.84 -2.51 7.54
C GLN A 54 12.71 -2.24 8.77
N ASP A 55 12.81 -0.99 9.20
CA ASP A 55 13.68 -0.57 10.30
C ASP A 55 13.04 -0.77 11.68
N SER A 56 11.72 -0.88 11.74
CA SER A 56 10.94 -1.09 12.96
C SER A 56 10.41 -2.51 13.04
N LYS A 57 10.62 -3.15 14.20
CA LYS A 57 9.98 -4.45 14.51
C LYS A 57 8.47 -4.37 14.76
N LYS A 58 7.85 -3.19 14.59
CA LYS A 58 6.43 -2.97 14.86
C LYS A 58 5.64 -2.86 13.56
N SER A 59 4.73 -3.79 13.36
CA SER A 59 3.72 -3.74 12.32
C SER A 59 2.44 -3.09 12.85
N GLN A 60 1.80 -2.26 12.03
CA GLN A 60 0.43 -1.83 12.26
C GLN A 60 -0.52 -2.81 11.57
N ILE A 61 -1.63 -3.15 12.23
CA ILE A 61 -2.53 -4.22 11.79
C ILE A 61 -3.93 -3.65 11.58
N TYR A 62 -4.54 -4.01 10.45
CA TYR A 62 -5.82 -3.52 9.99
C TYR A 62 -6.72 -4.68 9.55
N VAL A 63 -8.03 -4.52 9.69
CA VAL A 63 -9.02 -5.55 9.31
C VAL A 63 -9.21 -5.61 7.79
N ASP A 64 -9.05 -4.47 7.10
CA ASP A 64 -9.28 -4.31 5.67
C ASP A 64 -8.34 -3.24 5.08
N ALA A 65 -8.27 -3.14 3.75
CA ALA A 65 -7.38 -2.19 3.08
C ALA A 65 -7.84 -0.73 3.28
N TRP A 66 -9.14 -0.51 3.46
CA TRP A 66 -9.73 0.81 3.72
C TRP A 66 -9.17 1.41 5.01
N GLN A 67 -9.21 0.66 6.10
CA GLN A 67 -8.67 1.10 7.39
C GLN A 67 -7.16 1.33 7.32
N LEU A 68 -6.42 0.48 6.61
CA LEU A 68 -4.98 0.68 6.41
C LEU A 68 -4.71 2.01 5.71
N ILE A 69 -5.43 2.30 4.63
CA ILE A 69 -5.22 3.52 3.85
C ILE A 69 -5.63 4.75 4.67
N GLU A 70 -6.79 4.72 5.34
CA GLU A 70 -7.31 5.86 6.11
C GLU A 70 -6.55 6.13 7.42
N LYS A 71 -6.04 5.10 8.08
CA LYS A 71 -5.50 5.17 9.46
C LYS A 71 -4.03 4.80 9.56
N GLY A 72 -3.47 4.13 8.54
CA GLY A 72 -2.07 3.78 8.41
C GLY A 72 -1.18 4.95 8.74
N GLN A 73 -0.14 4.74 9.55
CA GLN A 73 0.82 5.79 9.88
C GLN A 73 2.22 5.44 9.38
N VAL A 74 2.87 6.41 8.75
CA VAL A 74 4.25 6.33 8.29
C VAL A 74 4.95 7.60 8.77
N HIS A 75 6.00 7.44 9.58
CA HIS A 75 6.65 8.56 10.30
C HIS A 75 5.67 9.51 11.01
N GLY A 76 4.59 8.96 11.58
CA GLY A 76 3.55 9.73 12.29
C GLY A 76 2.59 10.52 11.39
N LYS A 77 2.74 10.48 10.06
CA LYS A 77 1.79 11.02 9.08
C LYS A 77 0.84 9.91 8.63
N LYS A 78 -0.39 10.26 8.22
CA LYS A 78 -1.30 9.25 7.67
C LYS A 78 -0.82 8.77 6.30
N PHE A 79 -1.09 7.51 5.98
CA PHE A 79 -0.73 6.89 4.71
C PHE A 79 -1.29 7.67 3.52
N MET A 80 -2.57 8.07 3.56
CA MET A 80 -3.16 8.90 2.50
C MET A 80 -2.45 10.26 2.33
N ASP A 81 -2.00 10.87 3.42
CA ASP A 81 -1.38 12.20 3.38
C ASP A 81 -0.02 12.16 2.67
N ILE A 82 0.67 11.01 2.71
CA ILE A 82 1.98 10.82 2.08
C ILE A 82 1.93 10.08 0.75
N TRP A 83 0.76 9.57 0.34
CA TRP A 83 0.65 8.63 -0.78
C TRP A 83 1.20 9.15 -2.11
N LYS A 84 1.05 10.46 -2.37
CA LYS A 84 1.61 11.07 -3.58
C LYS A 84 3.14 11.23 -3.54
N ASP A 85 3.72 11.22 -2.35
CA ASP A 85 5.16 11.42 -2.11
C ASP A 85 5.93 10.10 -1.99
N ILE A 86 5.23 8.96 -1.86
CA ILE A 86 5.89 7.66 -1.79
C ILE A 86 6.48 7.25 -3.14
N GLU A 87 7.60 6.53 -3.11
CA GLU A 87 8.14 5.81 -4.25
C GLU A 87 7.60 4.38 -4.23
N LEU A 88 6.89 3.95 -5.29
CA LEU A 88 6.47 2.55 -5.39
C LEU A 88 7.64 1.71 -5.88
N LEU A 89 7.97 0.65 -5.15
CA LEU A 89 9.10 -0.24 -5.48
C LEU A 89 8.62 -1.48 -6.23
N THR A 90 7.79 -2.28 -5.59
CA THR A 90 7.34 -3.58 -6.12
C THR A 90 5.90 -3.85 -5.75
N LEU A 91 5.13 -4.40 -6.68
CA LEU A 91 3.80 -4.97 -6.46
C LEU A 91 3.92 -6.49 -6.62
N TYR A 92 3.60 -7.25 -5.56
CA TYR A 92 3.67 -8.73 -5.51
C TYR A 92 2.32 -9.34 -5.78
#